data_AF-A0A7Y2MKG7-F1
#
_entry.id   AF-A0A7Y2MKG7-F1
#
_cell.length_a   1.000
_cell.length_b   1.000
_cell.length_c   1.000
_cell.angle_alpha   90.00
_cell.angle_beta   90.00
_cell.angle_gamma   90.00
#
_symmetry.space_group_name_H-M   'P 1'
#
loop_
_entity.id
_entity.type
_entity.pdbx_description
1 polymer ?
#
loop_
_entity_poly.entity_id
_entity_poly.type
_entity_poly.pdbx_seq_one_letter_code
_entity_poly.pdbx_strand_id
1 'polypeptide(L)'
;MKHTSTILILALLLLSCNEEVKVTSNDPVNWEKRTAHSIPGDSLKSGSSYLSVYSQIYSQTEHRTHDLTATVSMRNINKSDTIYVDKTEYFDTHGNLIRTYFDKTIFILPLETVEIVIEE
;
A
#
# COMPACT_ATOMS: atom_id res chain seq x y z
N MET A 1 4.08 -33.99 -41.20
CA MET A 1 5.17 -33.39 -40.37
C MET A 1 5.11 -31.86 -40.29
N LYS A 2 4.65 -31.12 -41.31
CA LYS A 2 4.51 -29.64 -41.21
C LYS A 2 3.39 -29.19 -40.25
N HIS A 3 2.18 -29.77 -40.37
CA HIS A 3 1.03 -29.39 -39.53
C HIS A 3 1.17 -29.76 -38.05
N THR A 4 1.88 -30.86 -37.74
CA THR A 4 2.15 -31.28 -36.36
C THR A 4 3.05 -30.26 -35.63
N SER A 5 3.98 -29.64 -36.35
CA SER A 5 4.84 -28.60 -35.79
C SER A 5 4.08 -27.29 -35.52
N THR A 6 3.09 -26.98 -36.36
CA THR A 6 2.25 -25.78 -36.20
C THR A 6 1.31 -25.87 -34.99
N ILE A 7 0.75 -27.06 -34.75
CA ILE A 7 -0.13 -27.32 -33.59
C ILE A 7 0.65 -27.21 -32.27
N LEU A 8 1.91 -27.66 -32.25
CA LEU A 8 2.77 -27.58 -31.07
C LEU A 8 3.11 -26.13 -30.69
N ILE A 9 3.35 -25.28 -31.69
CA ILE A 9 3.64 -23.84 -31.47
C ILE A 9 2.39 -23.12 -30.94
N LEU A 10 1.21 -23.44 -31.47
CA LEU A 10 -0.04 -22.85 -31.01
C LEU A 10 -0.38 -23.26 -29.56
N ALA A 11 -0.07 -24.50 -29.19
CA ALA A 11 -0.23 -24.98 -27.82
C ALA A 11 0.72 -24.28 -26.83
N LEU A 12 1.96 -23.97 -27.25
CA LEU A 12 2.91 -23.21 -26.42
C LEU A 12 2.45 -21.77 -26.16
N LEU A 13 1.78 -21.14 -27.14
CA LEU A 13 1.27 -19.77 -26.98
C LEU A 13 0.11 -19.67 -25.99
N LEU A 14 -0.68 -20.74 -25.85
CA LEU A 14 -1.80 -20.79 -24.89
C LEU A 14 -1.36 -21.06 -23.44
N LEU A 15 -0.08 -21.39 -23.21
CA LEU A 15 0.48 -21.62 -21.87
C LEU A 15 1.09 -20.36 -21.24
N SER A 16 1.04 -19.20 -21.93
CA SER A 16 1.45 -17.92 -21.35
C SER A 16 0.36 -17.41 -20.42
N CYS A 17 0.22 -18.06 -19.27
CA CYS A 17 -0.57 -17.56 -18.16
C CYS A 17 0.28 -16.52 -17.42
N ASN A 18 -0.17 -15.28 -17.38
CA ASN A 18 0.47 -14.24 -16.58
C ASN A 18 -0.06 -14.39 -15.15
N GLU A 19 0.78 -14.76 -14.19
CA GLU A 19 0.39 -14.71 -12.79
C GLU A 19 0.28 -13.25 -12.37
N GLU A 20 -0.90 -12.85 -11.87
CA GLU A 20 -1.03 -11.58 -11.18
C GLU A 20 -0.20 -11.64 -9.90
N VAL A 21 0.85 -10.83 -9.83
CA VAL A 21 1.68 -10.67 -8.64
C VAL A 21 0.79 -10.16 -7.52
N LYS A 22 0.35 -11.05 -6.64
CA LYS A 22 -0.24 -10.64 -5.36
C LYS A 22 0.84 -9.92 -4.60
N VAL A 23 0.69 -8.61 -4.41
CA VAL A 23 1.55 -7.79 -3.55
C VAL A 23 1.37 -8.26 -2.10
N THR A 24 2.02 -9.36 -1.75
CA THR A 24 2.25 -9.76 -0.36
C THR A 24 3.43 -8.94 0.12
N SER A 25 3.22 -7.66 0.44
CA SER A 25 4.29 -6.94 1.11
C SER A 25 4.44 -7.48 2.52
N ASN A 26 5.68 -7.75 2.90
CA ASN A 26 6.04 -7.90 4.28
C ASN A 26 5.95 -6.51 4.91
N ASP A 27 4.77 -6.12 5.40
CA ASP A 27 4.65 -4.87 6.15
C ASP A 27 5.63 -4.94 7.34
N PRO A 28 6.63 -4.04 7.41
CA PRO A 28 7.59 -4.05 8.51
C PRO A 28 6.89 -3.75 9.86
N VAL A 29 5.69 -3.17 9.80
CA VAL A 29 4.86 -2.87 10.97
C VAL A 29 3.93 -4.03 11.28
N ASN A 30 4.07 -4.57 12.49
CA ASN A 30 3.09 -5.51 13.03
C ASN A 30 1.83 -4.76 13.51
N TRP A 31 0.81 -4.70 12.66
CA TRP A 31 -0.44 -4.01 12.96
C TRP A 31 -1.23 -4.62 14.12
N GLU A 32 -1.09 -5.92 14.40
CA GLU A 32 -1.75 -6.56 15.55
C GLU A 32 -1.29 -5.94 16.87
N LYS A 33 0.02 -5.72 17.02
CA LYS A 33 0.58 -5.10 18.23
C LYS A 33 0.13 -3.66 18.45
N ARG A 34 -0.29 -2.97 17.39
CA ARG A 34 -0.78 -1.58 17.45
C ARG A 34 -2.29 -1.46 17.54
N THR A 35 -3.01 -2.58 17.49
CA THR A 35 -4.48 -2.57 17.51
C THR A 35 -4.97 -2.07 18.86
N ALA A 36 -5.76 -1.00 18.84
CA ALA A 36 -6.34 -0.42 20.03
C ALA A 36 -7.46 -1.33 20.55
N HIS A 37 -7.31 -1.82 21.78
CA HIS A 37 -8.32 -2.66 22.44
C HIS A 37 -9.35 -1.82 23.22
N SER A 38 -8.99 -0.59 23.57
CA SER A 38 -9.86 0.38 24.23
C SER A 38 -9.54 1.76 23.69
N ILE A 39 -10.57 2.49 23.25
CA ILE A 39 -10.46 3.86 22.77
C ILE A 39 -11.07 4.76 23.85
N PRO A 40 -10.39 5.82 24.31
CA PRO A 40 -10.95 6.81 25.22
C PRO A 40 -12.25 7.39 24.62
N GLY A 41 -13.30 7.48 25.44
CA GLY A 41 -14.66 7.79 25.01
C GLY A 41 -14.87 9.15 24.33
N ASP A 42 -16.13 9.36 23.94
CA ASP A 42 -16.86 10.33 23.08
C ASP A 42 -16.33 11.76 22.76
N SER A 43 -15.11 12.12 23.15
CA SER A 43 -14.51 13.45 22.91
C SER A 43 -13.52 13.47 21.73
N LEU A 44 -13.38 12.37 21.00
CA LEU A 44 -12.50 12.30 19.84
C LEU A 44 -13.11 13.05 18.65
N LYS A 45 -12.27 13.82 17.95
CA LYS A 45 -12.64 14.45 16.68
C LYS A 45 -12.16 13.55 15.54
N SER A 46 -13.10 13.08 14.73
CA SER A 46 -12.79 12.30 13.53
C SER A 46 -12.51 13.20 12.34
N GLY A 47 -11.70 12.68 11.42
CA GLY A 47 -11.38 13.34 10.16
C GLY A 47 -10.67 12.38 9.22
N SER A 48 -10.41 12.83 8.00
CA SER A 48 -9.66 12.08 7.00
C SER A 48 -8.56 12.97 6.43
N SER A 49 -7.47 12.36 6.01
CA SER A 49 -6.35 13.04 5.37
C SER A 49 -5.93 12.25 4.14
N TYR A 50 -5.44 12.97 3.14
CA TYR A 50 -4.98 12.39 1.89
C TYR A 50 -3.52 12.79 1.66
N LEU A 51 -2.69 11.81 1.33
CA LEU A 51 -1.28 12.01 1.01
C LEU A 51 -0.99 11.41 -0.36
N SER A 52 -0.55 12.25 -1.30
CA SER A 52 -0.04 11.77 -2.59
C SER A 52 1.30 11.07 -2.40
N VAL A 53 1.44 9.88 -2.99
CA VAL A 53 2.67 9.10 -2.99
C VAL A 53 3.03 8.76 -4.43
N TYR A 54 4.29 8.97 -4.78
CA TYR A 54 4.80 8.67 -6.13
C TYR A 54 5.61 7.39 -6.06
N SER A 55 5.04 6.30 -6.56
CA SER A 55 5.76 5.03 -6.76
C SER A 55 6.65 5.05 -7.99
N GLN A 56 6.55 6.08 -8.83
CA GLN A 56 7.34 6.26 -10.03
C GLN A 56 7.70 7.73 -10.25
N ILE A 57 8.88 7.98 -10.83
CA ILE A 57 9.33 9.30 -11.26
C ILE A 57 9.72 9.32 -12.73
N TYR A 58 9.36 10.39 -13.45
CA TYR A 58 9.75 10.57 -14.84
C TYR A 58 11.24 10.86 -14.98
N SER A 59 11.85 10.33 -16.04
CA SER A 59 13.28 10.42 -16.31
C SER A 59 13.51 10.76 -17.77
N GLN A 60 14.11 11.94 -18.02
CA GLN A 60 14.42 12.49 -19.35
C GLN A 60 13.20 12.85 -20.21
N THR A 61 12.19 11.99 -20.30
CA THR A 61 10.98 12.18 -21.11
C THR A 61 9.75 11.65 -20.37
N GLU A 62 8.54 12.05 -20.80
CA GLU A 62 7.27 11.54 -20.28
C GLU A 62 7.04 10.04 -20.57
N HIS A 63 7.82 9.43 -21.46
CA HIS A 63 7.71 8.01 -21.83
C HIS A 63 8.65 7.10 -21.04
N ARG A 64 9.45 7.65 -20.12
CA ARG A 64 10.42 6.89 -19.33
C ARG A 64 10.25 7.21 -17.86
N THR A 65 9.94 6.20 -17.06
CA THR A 65 9.82 6.28 -15.61
C THR A 65 10.85 5.37 -14.92
N HIS A 66 11.09 5.64 -13.64
CA HIS A 66 11.80 4.76 -12.71
C HIS A 66 10.90 4.50 -11.51
N ASP A 67 10.80 3.23 -11.11
CA ASP A 67 10.12 2.83 -9.89
C ASP A 67 10.87 3.36 -8.66
N LEU A 68 10.13 3.63 -7.60
CA LEU A 68 10.64 4.17 -6.34
C LEU A 68 9.98 3.43 -5.18
N THR A 69 10.80 2.98 -4.24
CA THR A 69 10.32 2.67 -2.89
C THR A 69 9.93 3.98 -2.20
N ALA A 70 8.70 4.04 -1.68
CA ALA A 70 8.18 5.20 -0.99
C ALA A 70 7.97 4.92 0.50
N THR A 71 8.39 5.87 1.35
CA THR A 71 8.13 5.82 2.80
C THR A 71 7.03 6.80 3.15
N VAL A 72 5.92 6.28 3.68
CA VAL A 72 4.78 7.06 4.17
C VAL A 72 4.85 7.12 5.70
N SER A 73 5.20 8.28 6.23
CA SER A 73 5.32 8.48 7.69
C SER A 73 4.07 9.13 8.28
N MET A 74 3.37 8.39 9.15
CA MET A 74 2.29 8.91 9.99
C MET A 74 2.87 9.37 11.33
N ARG A 75 2.84 10.68 11.58
CA ARG A 75 3.44 11.29 12.78
C ARG A 75 2.39 11.90 13.68
N ASN A 76 2.35 11.48 14.94
CA ASN A 76 1.60 12.18 15.96
C ASN A 76 2.41 13.39 16.46
N ILE A 77 1.98 14.60 16.15
CA ILE A 77 2.63 15.84 16.60
C ILE A 77 2.14 16.32 17.97
N ASN A 78 1.11 15.67 18.54
CA ASN A 78 0.62 15.98 19.88
C ASN A 78 1.65 15.50 20.92
N LYS A 79 1.87 16.32 21.95
CA LYS A 79 2.83 16.07 23.03
C LYS A 79 2.23 15.28 24.19
N SER A 80 0.92 15.26 24.34
CA SER A 80 0.20 14.65 25.46
C SER A 80 -0.71 13.51 25.03
N ASP A 81 -1.40 13.65 23.89
CA ASP A 81 -2.48 12.73 23.53
C ASP A 81 -2.08 11.76 22.43
N THR A 82 -2.63 10.55 22.54
CA THR A 82 -2.54 9.49 21.53
C THR A 82 -3.54 9.79 20.42
N ILE A 83 -3.15 9.58 19.17
CA ILE A 83 -4.07 9.61 18.03
C ILE A 83 -4.46 8.19 17.64
N TYR A 84 -5.66 8.05 17.12
CA TYR A 84 -6.20 6.78 16.65
C TYR A 84 -6.43 6.88 15.14
N VAL A 85 -6.03 5.83 14.41
CA VAL A 85 -6.20 5.74 12.95
C VAL A 85 -7.02 4.49 12.67
N ASP A 86 -8.20 4.67 12.10
CA ASP A 86 -9.15 3.57 11.89
C ASP A 86 -8.76 2.68 10.71
N LYS A 87 -8.32 3.31 9.62
CA LYS A 87 -8.05 2.63 8.36
C LYS A 87 -6.97 3.36 7.56
N THR A 88 -6.21 2.63 6.76
CA THR A 88 -5.34 3.22 5.73
C THR A 88 -5.50 2.48 4.40
N GLU A 89 -5.84 3.24 3.37
CA GLU A 89 -6.11 2.76 2.02
C GLU A 89 -5.19 3.45 1.01
N TYR A 90 -4.69 2.68 0.06
CA TYR A 90 -3.83 3.12 -1.02
C TYR A 90 -4.55 2.92 -2.35
N PHE A 91 -4.64 3.99 -3.14
CA PHE A 91 -5.37 4.04 -4.41
C PHE A 91 -4.43 4.38 -5.56
N ASP A 92 -4.77 3.92 -6.77
CA ASP A 92 -4.10 4.32 -8.00
C ASP A 92 -4.55 5.71 -8.47
N THR A 93 -3.93 6.21 -9.55
CA THR A 93 -4.24 7.51 -10.14
C THR A 93 -5.65 7.62 -10.73
N HIS A 94 -6.36 6.50 -10.91
CA HIS A 94 -7.73 6.44 -11.39
C HIS A 94 -8.75 6.30 -10.24
N GLY A 95 -8.28 6.22 -8.99
CA GLY A 95 -9.11 6.05 -7.80
C GLY A 95 -9.48 4.58 -7.50
N ASN A 96 -8.82 3.61 -8.12
CA ASN A 96 -9.02 2.20 -7.78
C ASN A 96 -8.24 1.84 -6.52
N LEU A 97 -8.88 1.12 -5.59
CA LEU A 97 -8.22 0.63 -4.38
C LEU A 97 -7.16 -0.42 -4.75
N ILE A 98 -5.89 -0.12 -4.46
CA ILE A 98 -4.78 -1.05 -4.62
C ILE A 98 -4.65 -1.92 -3.36
N ARG A 99 -4.68 -1.27 -2.18
CA ARG A 99 -4.37 -1.96 -0.93
C ARG A 99 -4.99 -1.28 0.30
N THR A 100 -5.44 -2.09 1.24
CA THR A 100 -5.73 -1.67 2.62
C THR A 100 -4.62 -2.20 3.53
N TYR A 101 -3.87 -1.32 4.20
CA TYR A 101 -2.78 -1.72 5.10
C TYR A 101 -3.30 -2.26 6.43
N PHE A 102 -4.33 -1.61 6.96
CA PHE A 102 -5.10 -2.07 8.10
C PHE A 102 -6.51 -1.49 8.04
N ASP A 103 -7.47 -2.23 8.57
CA ASP A 103 -8.90 -1.86 8.70
C ASP A 103 -9.40 -2.07 10.12
N LYS A 104 -8.53 -1.74 11.07
CA LYS A 104 -8.76 -1.81 12.51
C LYS A 104 -8.08 -0.62 13.15
N THR A 105 -8.73 -0.05 14.16
CA THR A 105 -8.19 1.12 14.82
C THR A 105 -6.85 0.80 15.48
N ILE A 106 -5.82 1.50 15.04
CA ILE A 106 -4.50 1.49 15.66
C ILE A 106 -4.27 2.77 16.45
N PHE A 107 -3.33 2.73 17.39
CA PHE A 107 -2.88 3.93 18.10
C PHE A 107 -1.49 4.38 17.62
N ILE A 108 -1.24 5.69 17.69
CA ILE A 108 0.07 6.32 17.56
C ILE A 108 0.29 7.21 18.77
N LEU A 109 1.29 6.88 19.59
CA LEU A 109 1.59 7.53 20.86
C LEU A 109 2.04 8.99 20.66
N PRO A 110 2.00 9.84 21.71
CA PRO A 110 2.50 11.21 21.62
C PRO A 110 3.91 11.26 21.06
N LEU A 111 4.14 12.11 20.05
CA LEU A 111 5.41 12.29 19.35
C LEU A 111 5.94 11.05 18.60
N GLU A 112 5.18 9.96 18.51
CA GLU A 112 5.56 8.76 17.77
C GLU A 112 5.40 8.93 16.25
N THR A 113 6.21 8.18 15.50
CA THR A 113 6.07 8.02 14.04
C THR A 113 5.91 6.55 13.70
N VAL A 114 4.91 6.25 12.86
CA VAL A 114 4.68 4.93 12.28
C VAL A 114 4.83 5.05 10.78
N GLU A 115 5.53 4.12 10.16
CA GLU A 115 5.87 4.21 8.74
C GLU A 115 5.32 3.03 7.97
N ILE A 116 4.85 3.30 6.76
CA ILE A 116 4.50 2.30 5.77
C ILE A 116 5.55 2.41 4.67
N VAL A 117 6.14 1.28 4.29
CA VAL A 117 7.08 1.20 3.17
C VAL A 117 6.34 0.58 1.99
N ILE A 118 6.22 1.35 0.92
CA ILE A 118 5.70 0.89 -0.37
C ILE A 118 6.91 0.52 -1.20
N GLU A 119 7.13 -0.77 -1.40
CA GLU A 119 8.25 -1.29 -2.21
C GLU A 119 8.04 -0.96 -3.70
N GLU A 120 9.16 -0.85 -4.42
CA GLU A 120 9.20 -0.66 -5.88
C GLU A 120 8.70 -1.89 -6.65
#